data_AF-A0A317IX39-F1
#
_entry.id   AF-A0A317IX39-F1
#
_cell.length_a   1.000
_cell.length_b   1.000
_cell.length_c   1.000
_cell.angle_alpha   90.00
_cell.angle_beta   90.00
_cell.angle_gamma   90.00
#
_symmetry.space_group_name_H-M   'P 1'
#
loop_
_entity.id
_entity.type
_entity.pdbx_description
1 polymer ?
#
loop_
_entity_poly.entity_id
_entity_poly.type
_entity_poly.pdbx_seq_one_letter_code
_entity_poly.pdbx_strand_id
1 'polypeptide(L)'
;MARIFLAFCLFYFATNTFGQKNDTTLYHSYKSASISGLQVFFENWASETAPITKETLEKLNDTTKNIYQIFQAFYNPIDIRRTGGSEWGNDIYKNVKYFIIQNKINFSVVESLSIDTNHLRDIELPKNENYILLQNFRPQLSFPNIKCVTLTDHYDSVLNRFLGNSHYKLGAGNLMSPAKSKGESEKRMQFLSSCIKIWYGHWGGYWQLHSYPYAIRIILDKGFQNAIVDYRMVYEGGYAYLKKVNNDWKLIKGERTWIE
;
A
#
# COMPACT_ATOMS: atom_id res chain seq x y z
N MET A 1 25.85 70.92 -17.87
CA MET A 1 24.64 70.18 -18.26
C MET A 1 24.96 68.70 -18.23
N ALA A 2 24.56 68.02 -17.17
CA ALA A 2 24.88 66.62 -16.92
C ALA A 2 23.60 65.87 -16.60
N ARG A 3 23.26 64.85 -17.39
CA ARG A 3 22.48 63.68 -16.95
C ARG A 3 22.88 62.48 -17.80
N ILE A 4 23.80 61.69 -17.26
CA ILE A 4 24.10 60.33 -17.68
C ILE A 4 22.94 59.47 -17.20
N PHE A 5 22.19 58.85 -18.12
CA PHE A 5 21.25 57.80 -17.76
C PHE A 5 21.97 56.45 -17.84
N LEU A 6 22.33 55.91 -16.67
CA LEU A 6 22.65 54.50 -16.48
C LEU A 6 21.38 53.67 -16.76
N ALA A 7 21.43 52.80 -17.77
CA ALA A 7 20.48 51.70 -17.89
C ALA A 7 20.97 50.55 -16.99
N PHE A 8 20.43 50.50 -15.77
CA PHE A 8 20.64 49.38 -14.83
C PHE A 8 19.73 48.21 -15.19
N CYS A 9 20.31 47.02 -15.14
CA CYS A 9 19.75 45.69 -15.37
C CYS A 9 18.38 45.43 -14.74
N LEU A 10 17.50 44.78 -15.51
CA LEU A 10 16.51 43.83 -14.99
C LEU A 10 16.45 42.63 -15.94
N PHE A 11 17.52 41.84 -15.94
CA PHE A 11 17.40 40.43 -16.31
C PHE A 11 16.58 39.76 -15.21
N TYR A 12 15.28 39.60 -15.44
CA TYR A 12 14.47 38.66 -14.69
C TYR A 12 14.97 37.25 -15.00
N PHE A 13 15.99 36.82 -14.27
CA PHE A 13 16.23 35.40 -14.05
C PHE A 13 15.04 34.88 -13.26
N ALA A 14 14.04 34.37 -13.97
CA ALA A 14 13.13 33.39 -13.40
C ALA A 14 13.97 32.16 -13.05
N THR A 15 14.54 32.18 -11.85
CA THR A 15 14.97 30.97 -11.16
C THR A 15 13.70 30.17 -10.90
N ASN A 16 13.29 29.39 -11.90
CA ASN A 16 12.34 28.32 -11.66
C ASN A 16 13.01 27.39 -10.65
N THR A 17 12.58 27.55 -9.41
CA THR A 17 12.96 26.74 -8.27
C THR A 17 12.75 25.28 -8.65
N PHE A 18 13.88 24.60 -8.80
CA PHE A 18 13.99 23.16 -8.86
C PHE A 18 13.41 22.63 -7.53
N GLY A 19 12.14 22.23 -7.49
CA GLY A 19 11.56 21.67 -6.26
C GLY A 19 10.03 21.60 -6.07
N GLN A 20 9.17 22.05 -6.99
CA GLN A 20 7.72 22.11 -6.68
C GLN A 20 6.71 21.72 -7.79
N LYS A 21 7.11 20.91 -8.77
CA LYS A 21 6.18 20.32 -9.75
C LYS A 21 6.59 18.87 -9.97
N ASN A 22 5.82 17.88 -9.51
CA ASN A 22 5.97 16.47 -9.95
C ASN A 22 4.75 15.58 -9.64
N ASP A 23 3.56 16.14 -9.77
CA ASP A 23 2.42 15.59 -10.54
C ASP A 23 1.41 16.73 -10.62
N THR A 24 1.39 17.44 -11.75
CA THR A 24 0.51 18.60 -11.94
C THR A 24 -0.96 18.18 -11.87
N THR A 25 -1.30 16.97 -12.31
CA THR A 25 -2.68 16.50 -12.40
C THR A 25 -3.31 16.35 -11.03
N LEU A 26 -2.65 15.69 -10.08
CA LEU A 26 -3.21 15.49 -8.73
C LEU A 26 -3.44 16.84 -8.02
N TYR A 27 -2.44 17.74 -8.06
CA TYR A 27 -2.55 19.03 -7.39
C TYR A 27 -3.56 19.96 -8.07
N HIS A 28 -3.60 20.01 -9.41
CA HIS A 28 -4.60 20.79 -10.14
C HIS A 28 -6.02 20.27 -9.89
N SER A 29 -6.18 18.95 -9.79
CA SER A 29 -7.48 18.33 -9.49
C SER A 29 -7.96 18.71 -8.10
N TYR A 30 -7.09 18.70 -7.09
CA TYR A 30 -7.42 19.19 -5.74
C TYR A 30 -7.81 20.67 -5.75
N LYS A 31 -7.01 21.52 -6.42
CA LYS A 31 -7.26 22.97 -6.48
C LYS A 31 -8.55 23.34 -7.20
N SER A 32 -8.95 22.56 -8.19
CA SER A 32 -10.21 22.75 -8.94
C SER A 32 -11.37 21.93 -8.39
N ALA A 33 -11.17 21.20 -7.28
CA ALA A 33 -12.14 20.23 -6.74
C ALA A 33 -12.65 19.22 -7.79
N SER A 34 -11.79 18.86 -8.77
CA SER A 34 -12.16 18.01 -9.90
C SER A 34 -11.99 16.53 -9.58
N ILE A 35 -13.12 15.85 -9.37
CA ILE A 35 -13.15 14.39 -9.18
C ILE A 35 -12.80 13.64 -10.47
N SER A 36 -13.14 14.18 -11.64
CA SER A 36 -12.73 13.59 -12.93
C SER A 36 -11.23 13.71 -13.15
N GLY A 37 -10.62 14.84 -12.77
CA GLY A 37 -9.16 14.99 -12.81
C GLY A 37 -8.44 14.02 -11.86
N LEU A 38 -9.01 13.78 -10.67
CA LEU A 38 -8.50 12.77 -9.76
C LEU A 38 -8.59 11.35 -10.35
N GLN A 39 -9.68 11.03 -11.04
CA GLN A 39 -9.80 9.75 -11.75
C GLN A 39 -8.74 9.62 -12.85
N VAL A 40 -8.51 10.66 -13.65
CA VAL A 40 -7.44 10.66 -14.67
C VAL A 40 -6.08 10.36 -14.05
N PHE A 41 -5.77 10.95 -12.88
CA PHE A 41 -4.53 10.63 -12.15
C PHE A 41 -4.41 9.12 -11.82
N PHE A 42 -5.47 8.49 -11.30
CA PHE A 42 -5.45 7.07 -10.99
C PHE A 42 -5.47 6.16 -12.22
N GLU A 43 -6.10 6.59 -13.32
CA GLU A 43 -6.08 5.85 -14.58
C GLU A 43 -4.67 5.83 -15.19
N ASN A 44 -3.96 6.96 -15.16
CA ASN A 44 -2.55 7.02 -15.57
C ASN A 44 -1.70 6.10 -14.69
N TRP A 45 -1.89 6.16 -13.37
CA TRP A 45 -1.19 5.27 -12.43
C TRP A 45 -1.47 3.79 -12.71
N ALA A 46 -2.73 3.40 -12.94
CA ALA A 46 -3.09 2.03 -13.28
C ALA A 46 -2.41 1.57 -14.58
N SER A 47 -2.34 2.44 -15.59
CA SER A 47 -1.67 2.15 -16.86
C SER A 47 -0.16 1.97 -16.70
N GLU A 48 0.50 2.86 -15.95
CA GLU A 48 1.95 2.83 -15.72
C GLU A 48 2.40 1.65 -14.83
N THR A 49 1.50 1.18 -13.97
CA THR A 49 1.78 0.13 -12.99
C THR A 49 1.00 -1.16 -13.23
N ALA A 50 0.69 -1.43 -14.50
CA ALA A 50 -0.02 -2.63 -14.91
C ALA A 50 0.62 -3.91 -14.33
N PRO A 51 -0.21 -4.91 -13.95
CA PRO A 51 0.28 -6.18 -13.45
C PRO A 51 1.12 -6.90 -14.50
N ILE A 52 1.98 -7.81 -14.06
CA ILE A 52 2.72 -8.66 -15.00
C ILE A 52 1.75 -9.47 -15.86
N THR A 53 2.15 -9.81 -17.08
CA THR A 53 1.31 -10.64 -17.96
C THR A 53 1.35 -12.10 -17.51
N LYS A 54 0.36 -12.89 -17.95
CA LYS A 54 0.35 -14.34 -17.71
C LYS A 54 1.60 -15.01 -18.26
N GLU A 55 2.04 -14.60 -19.45
CA GLU A 55 3.28 -15.08 -20.07
C GLU A 55 4.52 -14.76 -19.22
N THR A 56 4.60 -13.54 -18.68
CA THR A 56 5.70 -13.17 -17.76
C THR A 56 5.67 -14.04 -16.49
N LEU A 57 4.49 -14.25 -15.90
CA LEU A 57 4.32 -15.10 -14.71
C LEU A 57 4.74 -16.55 -14.99
N GLU A 58 4.42 -17.10 -16.16
CA GLU A 58 4.77 -18.46 -16.54
C GLU A 58 6.28 -18.69 -16.65
N LYS A 59 7.04 -17.65 -17.05
CA LYS A 59 8.50 -17.66 -17.17
C LYS A 59 9.25 -17.47 -15.84
N LEU A 60 8.56 -17.12 -14.75
CA LEU A 60 9.19 -17.00 -13.43
C LEU A 60 9.57 -18.38 -12.88
N ASN A 61 10.60 -18.42 -12.04
CA ASN A 61 10.93 -19.63 -11.28
C ASN A 61 9.79 -20.03 -10.33
N ASP A 62 9.79 -21.29 -9.91
CA ASP A 62 8.71 -21.88 -9.12
C ASP A 62 8.48 -21.14 -7.80
N THR A 63 9.54 -20.74 -7.10
CA THR A 63 9.42 -19.99 -5.84
C THR A 63 8.64 -18.70 -6.06
N THR A 64 9.09 -17.86 -7.00
CA THR A 64 8.45 -16.58 -7.31
C THR A 64 7.03 -16.78 -7.79
N LYS A 65 6.77 -17.79 -8.64
CA LYS A 65 5.41 -18.12 -9.10
C LYS A 65 4.48 -18.45 -7.93
N ASN A 66 4.95 -19.23 -6.95
CA ASN A 66 4.16 -19.50 -5.74
C ASN A 66 3.96 -18.23 -4.89
N ILE A 67 4.94 -17.31 -4.76
CA ILE A 67 4.74 -16.02 -4.08
C ILE A 67 3.58 -15.24 -4.69
N TYR A 68 3.53 -15.12 -6.02
CA TYR A 68 2.44 -14.44 -6.72
C TYR A 68 1.09 -15.12 -6.44
N GLN A 69 1.03 -16.45 -6.54
CA GLN A 69 -0.20 -17.20 -6.34
C GLN A 69 -0.69 -17.18 -4.88
N ILE A 70 0.22 -17.25 -3.90
CA ILE A 70 -0.11 -17.12 -2.48
C ILE A 70 -0.67 -15.73 -2.21
N PHE A 71 -0.02 -14.68 -2.73
CA PHE A 71 -0.50 -13.31 -2.56
C PHE A 71 -1.89 -13.12 -3.19
N GLN A 72 -2.13 -13.65 -4.40
CA GLN A 72 -3.44 -13.62 -5.05
C GLN A 72 -4.50 -14.37 -4.24
N ALA A 73 -4.14 -15.54 -3.70
CA ALA A 73 -5.02 -16.33 -2.86
C ALA A 73 -5.32 -15.62 -1.54
N PHE A 74 -4.38 -14.86 -0.98
CA PHE A 74 -4.44 -14.14 0.30
C PHE A 74 -5.15 -12.77 0.24
N TYR A 75 -4.75 -11.92 -0.72
CA TYR A 75 -5.06 -10.50 -0.73
C TYR A 75 -6.50 -10.25 -1.19
N ASN A 76 -7.34 -9.83 -0.24
CA ASN A 76 -8.73 -9.48 -0.54
C ASN A 76 -9.23 -8.36 0.39
N PRO A 77 -9.14 -7.08 -0.04
CA PRO A 77 -9.62 -5.95 0.75
C PRO A 77 -11.15 -5.84 0.87
N ILE A 78 -11.92 -6.53 0.02
CA ILE A 78 -13.40 -6.50 0.06
C ILE A 78 -13.99 -7.54 1.02
N ASP A 79 -13.22 -8.56 1.37
CA ASP A 79 -13.55 -9.54 2.40
C ASP A 79 -12.36 -9.66 3.35
N ILE A 80 -12.33 -8.83 4.38
CA ILE A 80 -11.28 -8.89 5.40
C ILE A 80 -11.64 -9.83 6.57
N ARG A 81 -12.87 -10.36 6.60
CA ARG A 81 -13.32 -11.28 7.67
C ARG A 81 -12.55 -12.61 7.64
N ARG A 82 -12.21 -13.07 6.44
CA ARG A 82 -11.32 -14.24 6.21
C ARG A 82 -9.94 -14.09 6.86
N THR A 83 -9.51 -12.87 7.18
CA THR A 83 -8.27 -12.57 7.92
C THR A 83 -8.56 -12.01 9.32
N GLY A 84 -9.66 -12.42 9.97
CA GLY A 84 -9.96 -11.99 11.34
C GLY A 84 -10.61 -10.60 11.47
N GLY A 85 -10.89 -9.91 10.37
CA GLY A 85 -11.56 -8.61 10.36
C GLY A 85 -10.68 -7.43 10.77
N SER A 86 -11.32 -6.32 11.13
CA SER A 86 -10.66 -5.12 11.68
C SER A 86 -11.53 -4.44 12.73
N GLU A 87 -10.92 -3.86 13.76
CA GLU A 87 -11.58 -2.97 14.73
C GLU A 87 -12.20 -1.72 14.08
N TRP A 88 -11.78 -1.37 12.87
CA TRP A 88 -12.32 -0.25 12.10
C TRP A 88 -13.54 -0.63 11.24
N GLY A 89 -14.01 -1.87 11.38
CA GLY A 89 -15.12 -2.45 10.64
C GLY A 89 -14.67 -3.25 9.43
N ASN A 90 -15.53 -4.16 8.97
CA ASN A 90 -15.22 -5.07 7.87
C ASN A 90 -15.47 -4.48 6.48
N ASP A 91 -16.11 -3.31 6.40
CA ASP A 91 -16.51 -2.67 5.15
C ASP A 91 -15.68 -1.40 4.86
N ILE A 92 -14.47 -1.29 5.41
CA ILE A 92 -13.61 -0.10 5.29
C ILE A 92 -13.28 0.30 3.85
N TYR A 93 -13.45 -0.61 2.89
CA TYR A 93 -13.17 -0.41 1.47
C TYR A 93 -14.42 -0.44 0.56
N LYS A 94 -15.64 -0.51 1.09
CA LYS A 94 -16.85 -0.69 0.27
C LYS A 94 -17.11 0.37 -0.82
N ASN A 95 -16.56 1.57 -0.65
CA ASN A 95 -16.85 2.75 -1.50
C ASN A 95 -15.62 3.25 -2.28
N VAL A 96 -14.54 2.47 -2.36
CA VAL A 96 -13.34 2.89 -3.11
C VAL A 96 -13.44 2.48 -4.58
N LYS A 97 -12.69 3.18 -5.43
CA LYS A 97 -12.54 2.88 -6.86
C LYS A 97 -11.20 2.22 -7.19
N TYR A 98 -10.21 2.44 -6.34
CA TYR A 98 -8.87 1.90 -6.50
C TYR A 98 -8.34 1.27 -5.21
N PHE A 99 -7.63 0.16 -5.34
CA PHE A 99 -6.77 -0.39 -4.30
C PHE A 99 -5.31 -0.05 -4.57
N ILE A 100 -4.59 0.31 -3.51
CA ILE A 100 -3.16 0.58 -3.56
C ILE A 100 -2.42 -0.65 -3.03
N ILE A 101 -1.70 -1.34 -3.91
CA ILE A 101 -0.99 -2.59 -3.60
C ILE A 101 0.52 -2.37 -3.50
N GLN A 102 1.20 -3.27 -2.79
CA GLN A 102 2.65 -3.17 -2.55
C GLN A 102 3.49 -3.46 -3.80
N ASN A 103 4.51 -2.64 -4.06
CA ASN A 103 5.49 -2.86 -5.14
C ASN A 103 6.58 -3.88 -4.80
N LYS A 104 6.63 -4.32 -3.54
CA LYS A 104 7.68 -5.21 -3.03
C LYS A 104 7.11 -6.16 -1.98
N ILE A 105 7.67 -7.35 -1.90
CA ILE A 105 7.27 -8.34 -0.91
C ILE A 105 8.49 -9.12 -0.41
N ASN A 106 8.59 -9.28 0.89
CA ASN A 106 9.61 -10.14 1.49
C ASN A 106 9.12 -11.58 1.47
N PHE A 107 10.01 -12.52 1.23
CA PHE A 107 9.68 -13.93 1.36
C PHE A 107 10.83 -14.77 1.91
N SER A 108 10.52 -15.93 2.47
CA SER A 108 11.50 -16.93 2.89
C SER A 108 11.02 -18.34 2.55
N VAL A 109 11.97 -19.23 2.26
CA VAL A 109 11.69 -20.65 2.03
C VAL A 109 12.37 -21.45 3.14
N VAL A 110 11.58 -22.21 3.89
CA VAL A 110 12.06 -23.05 5.00
C VAL A 110 11.91 -24.52 4.66
N GLU A 111 12.66 -25.39 5.34
CA GLU A 111 12.58 -26.84 5.07
C GLU A 111 11.17 -27.39 5.31
N SER A 112 10.50 -26.97 6.39
CA SER A 112 9.10 -27.29 6.66
C SER A 112 8.45 -26.21 7.53
N LEU A 113 7.13 -26.08 7.44
CA LEU A 113 6.32 -25.24 8.32
C LEU A 113 5.54 -26.14 9.28
N SER A 114 5.78 -25.97 10.58
CA SER A 114 4.93 -26.54 11.62
C SER A 114 3.79 -25.57 11.90
N ILE A 115 2.56 -25.98 11.59
CA ILE A 115 1.39 -25.10 11.62
C ILE A 115 0.36 -25.67 12.58
N ASP A 116 0.23 -25.05 13.75
CA ASP A 116 -0.93 -25.27 14.61
C ASP A 116 -2.06 -24.33 14.18
N THR A 117 -3.05 -24.91 13.48
CA THR A 117 -4.21 -24.15 13.01
C THR A 117 -5.11 -23.66 14.16
N ASN A 118 -4.96 -24.14 15.39
CA ASN A 118 -5.70 -23.62 16.53
C ASN A 118 -5.15 -22.28 17.00
N HIS A 119 -3.83 -22.07 16.90
CA HIS A 119 -3.13 -20.90 17.43
C HIS A 119 -2.10 -20.36 16.44
N LEU A 120 -2.53 -19.55 15.46
CA LEU A 120 -1.58 -19.00 14.47
C LEU A 120 -0.60 -18.00 15.10
N ARG A 121 -0.91 -17.46 16.28
CA ARG A 121 -0.02 -16.54 17.02
C ARG A 121 1.30 -17.19 17.47
N ASP A 122 1.34 -18.51 17.58
CA ASP A 122 2.49 -19.26 18.11
C ASP A 122 3.43 -19.74 16.99
N ILE A 123 3.22 -19.27 15.75
CA ILE A 123 4.09 -19.57 14.61
C ILE A 123 5.46 -18.92 14.81
N GLU A 124 6.51 -19.74 14.77
CA GLU A 124 7.89 -19.26 14.75
C GLU A 124 8.25 -18.74 13.36
N LEU A 125 8.54 -17.44 13.28
CA LEU A 125 8.98 -16.82 12.04
C LEU A 125 10.50 -16.97 11.85
N PRO A 126 10.96 -17.15 10.60
CA PRO A 126 12.38 -17.04 10.29
C PRO A 126 12.98 -15.71 10.76
N LYS A 127 14.26 -15.74 11.14
CA LYS A 127 15.05 -14.54 11.43
C LYS A 127 15.09 -13.59 10.23
N ASN A 128 15.24 -12.29 10.50
CA ASN A 128 15.16 -11.25 9.47
C ASN A 128 16.21 -11.41 8.35
N GLU A 129 17.39 -11.96 8.63
CA GLU A 129 18.41 -12.24 7.60
C GLU A 129 17.99 -13.29 6.56
N ASN A 130 16.96 -14.08 6.84
CA ASN A 130 16.51 -15.17 5.98
C ASN A 130 15.46 -14.75 4.95
N TYR A 131 15.09 -13.47 4.90
CA TYR A 131 14.12 -12.97 3.92
C TYR A 131 14.80 -12.40 2.69
N ILE A 132 14.25 -12.75 1.53
CA ILE A 132 14.61 -12.22 0.23
C ILE A 132 13.54 -11.20 -0.17
N LEU A 133 13.99 -10.04 -0.66
CA LEU A 133 13.11 -9.00 -1.17
C LEU A 133 12.81 -9.22 -2.66
N LEU A 134 11.55 -9.50 -2.99
CA LEU A 134 11.07 -9.46 -4.36
C LEU A 134 10.63 -8.03 -4.71
N GLN A 135 11.37 -7.39 -5.62
CA GLN A 135 11.06 -6.05 -6.13
C GLN A 135 10.18 -6.11 -7.38
N ASN A 136 9.56 -4.97 -7.73
CA ASN A 136 8.66 -4.85 -8.89
C ASN A 136 7.53 -5.88 -8.85
N PHE A 137 7.00 -6.15 -7.66
CA PHE A 137 5.94 -7.10 -7.43
C PHE A 137 4.60 -6.51 -7.90
N ARG A 138 4.09 -6.99 -9.04
CA ARG A 138 2.86 -6.48 -9.67
C ARG A 138 1.86 -7.61 -9.90
N PRO A 139 1.21 -8.11 -8.84
CA PRO A 139 0.35 -9.29 -8.91
C PRO A 139 -0.92 -9.03 -9.73
N GLN A 140 -1.37 -10.07 -10.44
CA GLN A 140 -2.61 -10.00 -11.21
C GLN A 140 -3.78 -10.19 -10.25
N LEU A 141 -4.47 -9.10 -9.90
CA LEU A 141 -5.65 -9.10 -9.04
C LEU A 141 -6.86 -8.60 -9.83
N SER A 142 -8.04 -9.13 -9.50
CA SER A 142 -9.29 -8.73 -10.15
C SER A 142 -10.38 -8.58 -9.10
N PHE A 143 -11.06 -7.44 -9.13
CA PHE A 143 -12.17 -7.11 -8.26
C PHE A 143 -13.28 -6.47 -9.09
N PRO A 144 -14.57 -6.77 -8.83
CA PRO A 144 -15.66 -6.12 -9.53
C PRO A 144 -15.61 -4.60 -9.33
N ASN A 145 -15.55 -3.85 -10.44
CA ASN A 145 -15.60 -2.37 -10.48
C ASN A 145 -14.50 -1.64 -9.69
N ILE A 146 -13.43 -2.31 -9.27
CA ILE A 146 -12.30 -1.71 -8.55
C ILE A 146 -11.00 -2.04 -9.29
N LYS A 147 -10.16 -1.03 -9.52
CA LYS A 147 -8.84 -1.20 -10.14
C LYS A 147 -7.75 -1.28 -9.08
N CYS A 148 -6.65 -1.95 -9.40
CA CYS A 148 -5.46 -1.97 -8.54
C CYS A 148 -4.37 -1.09 -9.14
N VAL A 149 -3.69 -0.31 -8.30
CA VAL A 149 -2.52 0.48 -8.64
C VAL A 149 -1.36 0.11 -7.73
N THR A 150 -0.15 -0.02 -8.28
CA THR A 150 1.01 -0.46 -7.49
C THR A 150 1.76 0.74 -6.92
N LEU A 151 1.99 0.77 -5.60
CA LEU A 151 2.71 1.85 -4.92
C LEU A 151 4.22 1.74 -5.14
N THR A 152 4.67 2.25 -6.28
CA THR A 152 6.10 2.44 -6.57
C THR A 152 6.67 3.59 -5.73
N ASP A 153 8.00 3.68 -5.63
CA ASP A 153 8.67 4.77 -4.93
C ASP A 153 8.30 6.16 -5.51
N HIS A 154 8.02 6.21 -6.81
CA HIS A 154 7.52 7.43 -7.46
C HIS A 154 6.17 7.85 -6.87
N TYR A 155 5.18 6.97 -6.86
CA TYR A 155 3.83 7.29 -6.37
C TYR A 155 3.75 7.46 -4.86
N ASP A 156 4.57 6.72 -4.10
CA ASP A 156 4.75 6.98 -2.67
C ASP A 156 5.21 8.44 -2.44
N SER A 157 6.22 8.87 -3.19
CA SER A 157 6.74 10.23 -3.12
C SER A 157 5.72 11.29 -3.55
N VAL A 158 4.94 11.02 -4.60
CA VAL A 158 3.85 11.89 -5.07
C VAL A 158 2.79 12.07 -3.98
N LEU A 159 2.29 10.95 -3.42
CA LEU A 159 1.24 10.98 -2.40
C LEU A 159 1.72 11.65 -1.11
N ASN A 160 2.91 11.32 -0.62
CA ASN A 160 3.46 11.94 0.60
C ASN A 160 3.65 13.46 0.44
N ARG A 161 4.17 13.92 -0.71
CA ARG A 161 4.27 15.37 -1.01
C ARG A 161 2.91 16.02 -1.10
N PHE A 162 1.95 15.38 -1.77
CA PHE A 162 0.60 15.89 -1.89
C PHE A 162 -0.06 16.00 -0.51
N LEU A 163 -0.05 14.94 0.29
CA LEU A 163 -0.72 14.91 1.58
C LEU A 163 -0.07 15.83 2.62
N GLY A 164 1.26 16.04 2.55
CA GLY A 164 1.99 16.71 3.62
C GLY A 164 1.94 15.90 4.92
N ASN A 165 2.26 16.52 6.07
CA ASN A 165 2.42 15.78 7.33
C ASN A 165 1.91 16.52 8.58
N SER A 166 0.96 17.45 8.40
CA SER A 166 0.41 18.19 9.55
C SER A 166 -0.54 17.28 10.33
N HIS A 167 -0.32 17.16 11.64
CA HIS A 167 -1.09 16.26 12.49
C HIS A 167 -1.29 16.73 13.94
N TYR A 168 -2.29 16.13 14.58
CA TYR A 168 -2.39 16.04 16.03
C TYR A 168 -1.54 14.86 16.51
N LYS A 169 -0.83 15.05 17.62
CA LYS A 169 -0.03 14.00 18.24
C LYS A 169 -0.93 12.85 18.72
N LEU A 170 -0.32 11.67 18.89
CA LEU A 170 -0.93 10.59 19.66
C LEU A 170 -1.46 11.13 21.01
N GLY A 171 -2.61 10.63 21.44
CA GLY A 171 -3.20 11.03 22.72
C GLY A 171 -3.96 12.36 22.67
N ALA A 172 -4.01 13.04 21.52
CA ALA A 172 -4.74 14.30 21.39
C ALA A 172 -6.25 14.07 21.52
N GLY A 173 -6.86 14.68 22.54
CA GLY A 173 -8.28 14.53 22.89
C GLY A 173 -8.52 13.42 23.92
N ASN A 174 -7.97 12.22 23.72
CA ASN A 174 -7.92 11.16 24.73
C ASN A 174 -6.63 10.31 24.59
N LEU A 175 -6.19 9.69 25.69
CA LEU A 175 -4.91 8.95 25.77
C LEU A 175 -4.78 7.84 24.72
N MET A 176 -5.90 7.21 24.34
CA MET A 176 -5.93 6.07 23.40
C MET A 176 -6.11 6.50 21.94
N SER A 177 -6.14 7.80 21.63
CA SER A 177 -6.37 8.26 20.26
C SER A 177 -5.11 8.13 19.43
N PRO A 178 -5.17 7.48 18.24
CA PRO A 178 -4.09 7.52 17.28
C PRO A 178 -3.85 8.96 16.82
N ALA A 179 -2.65 9.24 16.32
CA ALA A 179 -2.39 10.50 15.65
C ALA A 179 -3.36 10.69 14.46
N LYS A 180 -3.72 11.94 14.18
CA LYS A 180 -4.66 12.28 13.10
C LYS A 180 -4.11 13.42 12.27
N SER A 181 -4.27 13.33 10.96
CA SER A 181 -3.97 14.45 10.06
C SER A 181 -4.83 15.67 10.41
N LYS A 182 -4.34 16.87 10.13
CA LYS A 182 -5.07 18.12 10.41
C LYS A 182 -4.84 19.17 9.33
N GLY A 183 -5.75 20.14 9.25
CA GLY A 183 -5.63 21.28 8.35
C GLY A 183 -5.57 20.83 6.89
N GLU A 184 -4.61 21.36 6.11
CA GLU A 184 -4.49 21.00 4.69
C GLU A 184 -4.20 19.51 4.46
N SER A 185 -3.50 18.83 5.37
CA SER A 185 -3.24 17.39 5.25
C SER A 185 -4.52 16.56 5.34
N GLU A 186 -5.42 16.94 6.25
CA GLU A 186 -6.73 16.30 6.38
C GLU A 186 -7.62 16.58 5.15
N LYS A 187 -7.68 17.82 4.68
CA LYS A 187 -8.48 18.17 3.48
C LYS A 187 -8.01 17.42 2.23
N ARG A 188 -6.71 17.28 2.04
CA ARG A 188 -6.13 16.53 0.90
C ARG A 188 -6.42 15.03 1.01
N MET A 189 -6.33 14.46 2.21
CA MET A 189 -6.77 13.09 2.47
C MET A 189 -8.27 12.91 2.17
N GLN A 190 -9.12 13.84 2.60
CA GLN A 190 -10.56 13.81 2.31
C GLN A 190 -10.85 13.90 0.80
N PHE A 191 -10.11 14.71 0.05
CA PHE A 191 -10.22 14.76 -1.42
C PHE A 191 -9.94 13.40 -2.07
N LEU A 192 -8.88 12.71 -1.64
CA LEU A 192 -8.56 11.35 -2.11
C LEU A 192 -9.62 10.31 -1.73
N SER A 193 -10.38 10.53 -0.65
CA SER A 193 -11.36 9.57 -0.14
C SER A 193 -12.50 9.22 -1.11
N SER A 194 -12.68 10.02 -2.16
CA SER A 194 -13.60 9.75 -3.26
C SER A 194 -13.16 8.60 -4.19
N CYS A 195 -11.89 8.20 -4.13
CA CYS A 195 -11.29 7.20 -5.00
C CYS A 195 -10.56 6.09 -4.24
N ILE A 196 -9.90 6.41 -3.13
CA ILE A 196 -9.10 5.46 -2.32
C ILE A 196 -9.38 5.65 -0.82
N LYS A 197 -8.98 4.68 0.00
CA LYS A 197 -8.97 4.81 1.46
C LYS A 197 -7.53 4.67 1.96
N ILE A 198 -7.05 5.71 2.63
CA ILE A 198 -5.73 5.77 3.28
C ILE A 198 -5.90 6.11 4.76
N TRP A 199 -4.90 5.77 5.56
CA TRP A 199 -4.88 6.00 6.99
C TRP A 199 -3.68 6.86 7.37
N TYR A 200 -3.83 7.68 8.40
CA TYR A 200 -2.67 8.35 9.00
C TYR A 200 -1.93 7.35 9.89
N GLY A 201 -0.62 7.49 10.08
CA GLY A 201 0.13 6.56 10.92
C GLY A 201 -0.28 6.65 12.39
N HIS A 202 -0.39 5.50 13.09
CA HIS A 202 -0.81 5.44 14.50
C HIS A 202 -0.03 6.41 15.39
N TRP A 203 1.31 6.38 15.28
CA TRP A 203 2.25 7.19 16.06
C TRP A 203 2.45 8.61 15.51
N GLY A 204 1.89 8.90 14.33
CA GLY A 204 2.05 10.15 13.61
C GLY A 204 3.34 10.25 12.80
N GLY A 205 3.39 11.26 11.92
CA GLY A 205 4.57 11.54 11.11
C GLY A 205 4.68 10.78 9.78
N TYR A 206 3.74 9.90 9.46
CA TYR A 206 3.71 9.13 8.21
C TYR A 206 2.28 8.79 7.78
N TRP A 207 2.11 8.33 6.54
CA TRP A 207 0.85 7.81 5.99
C TRP A 207 0.93 6.31 5.77
N GLN A 208 -0.17 5.62 6.03
CA GLN A 208 -0.41 4.25 5.59
C GLN A 208 -1.16 4.29 4.26
N LEU A 209 -0.40 4.16 3.17
CA LEU A 209 -0.90 4.36 1.81
C LEU A 209 -1.49 3.10 1.16
N HIS A 210 -1.17 1.91 1.68
CA HIS A 210 -1.64 0.64 1.12
C HIS A 210 -3.09 0.34 1.49
N SER A 211 -3.79 -0.37 0.62
CA SER A 211 -5.08 -0.98 0.92
C SER A 211 -4.88 -2.31 1.67
N TYR A 212 -5.55 -2.47 2.80
CA TYR A 212 -5.40 -3.62 3.70
C TYR A 212 -6.26 -4.82 3.28
N PRO A 213 -5.84 -6.06 3.58
CA PRO A 213 -4.64 -6.43 4.35
C PRO A 213 -3.32 -6.21 3.57
N TYR A 214 -2.27 -5.78 4.26
CA TYR A 214 -0.92 -5.58 3.69
C TYR A 214 -0.04 -6.78 4.03
N ALA A 215 0.53 -7.47 3.04
CA ALA A 215 1.41 -8.61 3.29
C ALA A 215 2.82 -8.12 3.64
N ILE A 216 3.23 -8.25 4.90
CA ILE A 216 4.57 -7.89 5.36
C ILE A 216 5.60 -8.84 4.74
N ARG A 217 5.30 -10.14 4.78
CA ARG A 217 6.14 -11.21 4.24
C ARG A 217 5.36 -12.49 4.00
N ILE A 218 5.91 -13.36 3.16
CA ILE A 218 5.39 -14.70 2.88
C ILE A 218 6.46 -15.74 3.21
N ILE A 219 6.11 -16.75 4.01
CA ILE A 219 6.97 -17.89 4.33
C ILE A 219 6.38 -19.12 3.66
N LEU A 220 7.18 -19.90 2.94
CA LEU A 220 6.78 -21.15 2.27
C LEU A 220 7.64 -22.29 2.79
N ASP A 221 7.07 -23.48 2.83
CA ASP A 221 7.90 -24.68 2.88
C ASP A 221 8.54 -24.97 1.51
N LYS A 222 9.65 -25.71 1.52
CA LYS A 222 10.44 -26.08 0.34
C LYS A 222 9.66 -26.96 -0.64
N GLY A 223 8.62 -27.65 -0.15
CA GLY A 223 7.70 -28.46 -0.96
C GLY A 223 6.59 -27.65 -1.65
N PHE A 224 6.48 -26.35 -1.36
CA PHE A 224 5.40 -25.46 -1.80
C PHE A 224 3.99 -26.02 -1.51
N GLN A 225 3.83 -26.63 -0.34
CA GLN A 225 2.56 -27.20 0.13
C GLN A 225 1.87 -26.29 1.14
N ASN A 226 2.66 -25.59 1.96
CA ASN A 226 2.16 -24.70 3.00
C ASN A 226 2.82 -23.33 2.89
N ALA A 227 2.06 -22.30 3.28
CA ALA A 227 2.56 -20.95 3.39
C ALA A 227 1.91 -20.19 4.54
N ILE A 228 2.67 -19.30 5.15
CA ILE A 228 2.19 -18.31 6.12
C ILE A 228 2.38 -16.92 5.51
N VAL A 229 1.36 -16.09 5.61
CA VAL A 229 1.45 -14.65 5.35
C VAL A 229 1.37 -13.92 6.68
N ASP A 230 2.44 -13.22 7.04
CA ASP A 230 2.45 -12.21 8.09
C ASP A 230 1.93 -10.91 7.49
N TYR A 231 0.86 -10.36 8.07
CA TYR A 231 0.14 -9.23 7.50
C TYR A 231 -0.23 -8.17 8.52
N ARG A 232 -0.44 -6.96 8.00
CA ARG A 232 -0.99 -5.82 8.73
C ARG A 232 -2.42 -5.53 8.27
N MET A 233 -3.23 -5.03 9.19
CA MET A 233 -4.58 -4.51 9.02
C MET A 233 -4.68 -3.18 9.79
N VAL A 234 -4.50 -2.04 9.12
CA VAL A 234 -4.49 -0.72 9.78
C VAL A 234 -3.46 -0.64 10.93
N TYR A 235 -3.90 -0.64 12.19
CA TYR A 235 -3.07 -0.63 13.41
C TYR A 235 -3.06 -2.00 14.10
N GLU A 236 -3.37 -3.03 13.34
CA GLU A 236 -3.53 -4.41 13.79
C GLU A 236 -2.75 -5.30 12.83
N GLY A 237 -2.63 -6.58 13.15
CA GLY A 237 -2.15 -7.56 12.18
C GLY A 237 -2.19 -8.97 12.70
N GLY A 238 -1.61 -9.88 11.93
CA GLY A 238 -1.48 -11.26 12.34
C GLY A 238 -1.05 -12.17 11.22
N TYR A 239 -1.55 -13.39 11.24
CA TYR A 239 -1.07 -14.48 10.39
C TYR A 239 -2.19 -15.13 9.60
N ALA A 240 -1.89 -15.48 8.35
CA ALA A 240 -2.77 -16.23 7.47
C ALA A 240 -2.07 -17.49 6.99
N TYR A 241 -2.67 -18.65 7.24
CA TYR A 241 -2.24 -19.94 6.75
C TYR A 241 -2.90 -20.28 5.43
N LEU A 242 -2.08 -20.58 4.42
CA LEU A 242 -2.50 -21.09 3.13
C LEU A 242 -1.93 -22.48 2.88
N LYS A 243 -2.74 -23.33 2.23
CA LYS A 243 -2.35 -24.67 1.80
C LYS A 243 -2.60 -24.82 0.31
N LYS A 244 -1.70 -25.54 -0.36
CA LYS A 244 -1.90 -25.95 -1.75
C LYS A 244 -2.86 -27.15 -1.79
N VAL A 245 -3.97 -26.99 -2.49
CA VAL A 245 -5.02 -28.02 -2.67
C VAL A 245 -5.33 -28.09 -4.16
N ASN A 246 -5.14 -29.26 -4.78
CA ASN A 246 -5.35 -29.47 -6.22
C ASN A 246 -4.58 -28.44 -7.08
N ASN A 247 -3.31 -28.22 -6.75
CA ASN A 247 -2.42 -27.21 -7.37
C ASN A 247 -2.80 -25.73 -7.17
N ASP A 248 -3.86 -25.42 -6.45
CA ASP A 248 -4.24 -24.05 -6.11
C ASP A 248 -3.93 -23.72 -4.66
N TRP A 249 -3.45 -22.50 -4.41
CA TRP A 249 -3.35 -21.98 -3.05
C TRP A 249 -4.72 -21.59 -2.51
N LYS A 250 -5.08 -22.11 -1.34
CA LYS A 250 -6.32 -21.77 -0.63
C LYS A 250 -5.98 -21.20 0.74
N LEU A 251 -6.64 -20.10 1.11
CA LEU A 251 -6.60 -19.61 2.48
C LEU A 251 -7.38 -20.58 3.38
N ILE A 252 -6.69 -21.14 4.37
CA ILE A 252 -7.27 -22.09 5.32
C ILE A 252 -7.75 -21.38 6.59
N LYS A 253 -6.92 -20.49 7.12
CA LYS A 253 -7.24 -19.69 8.31
C LYS A 253 -6.52 -18.36 8.27
N GLY A 254 -7.18 -17.29 8.70
CA GLY A 254 -6.54 -16.03 9.03
C GLY A 254 -6.96 -15.58 10.41
N GLU A 255 -6.00 -15.05 11.17
CA GLU A 255 -6.21 -14.64 12.55
C GLU A 255 -5.48 -13.31 12.80
N ARG A 256 -6.17 -12.38 13.46
CA ARG A 256 -5.58 -11.13 13.95
C ARG A 256 -4.95 -11.43 15.31
N THR A 257 -3.64 -11.25 15.44
CA THR A 257 -2.86 -11.70 16.61
C THR A 257 -2.22 -10.57 17.38
N TRP A 258 -2.21 -9.34 16.85
CA TRP A 258 -1.65 -8.18 17.54
C TRP A 258 -2.35 -6.85 17.16
N ILE A 259 -2.16 -5.85 18.02
CA ILE A 259 -2.62 -4.46 17.89
C ILE A 259 -1.45 -3.55 18.30
N GLU A 260 -1.28 -2.42 17.61
CA GLU A 260 -0.32 -1.35 17.91
C GLU A 260 -0.74 -0.46 19.09
#